data_AF-A0AA90Z8F5-F1
#
_entry.id   AF-A0AA90Z8F5-F1
#
_cell.length_a   1.000
_cell.length_b   1.000
_cell.length_c   1.000
_cell.angle_alpha   90.00
_cell.angle_beta   90.00
_cell.angle_gamma   90.00
#
_symmetry.space_group_name_H-M   'P 1'
#
loop_
_entity.id
_entity.type
_entity.pdbx_description
1 polymer ?
#
loop_
_entity_poly.entity_id
_entity_poly.type
_entity_poly.pdbx_seq_one_letter_code
_entity_poly.pdbx_strand_id
1 'polypeptide(L)'
;MTEEDIKNLASWKPNDVPQTDVPYIPSRVLLQDFTGVPAVVDIAAIRSAMERLGGEPKDINPFIPADLVIDHSVQTDCYGSSKVISYNEKLEFQRNRERYELLHWAQSP
;
A
#
# COMPACT_ATOMS: atom_id res chain seq x y z
N MET A 1 21.27 -5.31 4.89
CA MET A 1 21.88 -4.60 6.03
C MET A 1 23.14 -5.34 6.41
N THR A 2 24.27 -4.64 6.37
CA THR A 2 25.61 -5.12 6.70
C THR A 2 26.09 -4.51 8.02
N GLU A 3 27.19 -5.02 8.57
CA GLU A 3 27.82 -4.41 9.74
C GLU A 3 28.30 -2.98 9.48
N GLU A 4 28.73 -2.71 8.24
CA GLU A 4 29.20 -1.38 7.82
C GLU A 4 28.05 -0.37 7.78
N ASP A 5 26.86 -0.78 7.31
CA ASP A 5 25.65 0.05 7.33
C ASP A 5 25.33 0.53 8.76
N ILE A 6 25.49 -0.36 9.75
CA ILE A 6 25.25 -0.07 11.16
C ILE A 6 26.29 0.92 11.69
N LYS A 7 27.57 0.74 11.35
CA LYS A 7 28.66 1.67 11.74
C LYS A 7 28.48 3.05 11.12
N ASN A 8 28.07 3.11 9.85
CA ASN A 8 27.80 4.36 9.15
C ASN A 8 26.62 5.11 9.76
N LEU A 9 25.53 4.40 10.09
CA LEU A 9 24.40 5.01 10.78
C LEU A 9 24.77 5.50 12.20
N ALA A 10 25.53 4.70 12.96
CA ALA A 10 25.94 5.03 14.32
C ALA A 10 26.95 6.19 14.39
N SER A 11 27.72 6.41 13.32
CA SER A 11 28.70 7.50 13.25
C SER A 11 28.12 8.82 12.74
N TRP A 12 26.82 8.86 12.42
CA TRP A 12 26.15 10.05 11.90
C TRP A 12 26.32 11.27 12.82
N LYS A 13 26.68 12.41 12.23
CA LYS A 13 26.77 13.71 12.90
C LYS A 13 26.10 14.78 12.04
N PRO A 14 25.37 15.74 12.63
CA PRO A 14 24.68 16.78 11.86
C PRO A 14 25.57 17.59 10.90
N ASN A 15 26.83 17.79 11.26
CA ASN A 15 27.80 18.61 10.50
C ASN A 15 28.80 17.76 9.69
N ASP A 16 28.65 16.43 9.71
CA ASP A 16 29.58 15.48 9.08
C ASP A 16 28.77 14.23 8.72
N VAL A 17 27.83 14.41 7.79
CA VAL A 17 26.94 13.35 7.31
C VAL A 17 27.69 12.51 6.28
N PRO A 18 27.92 11.20 6.53
CA PRO A 18 28.56 10.33 5.55
C PRO A 18 27.78 10.32 4.23
N GLN A 19 28.46 10.47 3.09
CA GLN A 19 27.87 10.36 1.75
C GLN A 19 27.72 8.87 1.36
N THR A 20 26.95 8.13 2.15
CA THR A 20 26.69 6.70 1.95
C THR A 20 25.22 6.41 2.19
N ASP A 21 24.66 5.52 1.37
CA ASP A 21 23.29 5.07 1.53
C ASP A 21 23.20 4.04 2.66
N VAL A 22 22.16 4.15 3.50
CA VAL A 22 21.89 3.19 4.56
C VAL A 22 20.53 2.54 4.31
N PRO A 23 20.43 1.19 4.34
CA PRO A 23 19.15 0.53 4.19
C PRO A 23 18.23 0.84 5.37
N TYR A 24 17.02 1.28 5.07
CA TYR A 24 15.96 1.46 6.06
C TYR A 24 14.88 0.38 5.88
N ILE A 25 14.69 -0.44 6.90
CA ILE A 25 13.70 -1.51 6.91
C ILE A 25 12.60 -1.12 7.90
N PRO A 26 11.47 -0.56 7.44
CA PRO A 26 10.37 -0.19 8.32
C PRO A 26 9.69 -1.44 8.89
N SER A 27 8.99 -1.28 10.01
CA SER A 27 8.25 -2.37 10.65
C SER A 27 6.90 -2.70 9.98
N ARG A 28 6.34 -1.76 9.21
CA ARG A 28 5.06 -1.92 8.48
C ARG A 28 4.93 -0.91 7.34
N VAL A 29 3.96 -1.16 6.47
CA VAL A 29 3.53 -0.24 5.39
C VAL A 29 2.09 0.20 5.64
N LEU A 30 1.79 1.47 5.37
CA LEU A 30 0.44 2.01 5.36
C LEU A 30 0.12 2.50 3.95
N LEU A 31 -1.01 2.08 3.40
CA LEU A 31 -1.50 2.46 2.08
C LEU A 31 -2.88 3.12 2.19
N GLN A 32 -3.16 4.00 1.23
CA GLN A 32 -4.49 4.53 0.95
C GLN A 32 -5.02 3.93 -0.35
N ASP A 33 -6.32 4.02 -0.64
CA ASP A 33 -6.96 3.27 -1.73
C ASP A 33 -6.43 3.59 -3.15
N PHE A 34 -6.10 4.84 -3.48
CA PHE A 34 -5.58 5.22 -4.80
C PHE A 34 -4.22 4.62 -5.11
N THR A 35 -3.31 4.48 -4.13
CA THR A 35 -2.01 3.82 -4.35
C THR A 35 -2.02 2.34 -3.95
N GLY A 36 -2.95 1.95 -3.08
CA GLY A 36 -3.13 0.57 -2.67
C GLY A 36 -3.67 -0.31 -3.80
N VAL A 37 -4.58 0.21 -4.61
CA VAL A 37 -5.12 -0.50 -5.79
C VAL A 37 -4.02 -0.86 -6.79
N PRO A 38 -3.22 0.08 -7.33
CA PRO A 38 -2.13 -0.29 -8.24
C PRO A 38 -1.10 -1.20 -7.57
N ALA A 39 -0.81 -1.04 -6.27
CA ALA A 39 0.09 -1.95 -5.55
C ALA A 39 -0.45 -3.40 -5.52
N VAL A 40 -1.76 -3.58 -5.29
CA VAL A 40 -2.41 -4.90 -5.35
C VAL A 40 -2.37 -5.48 -6.77
N VAL A 41 -2.63 -4.64 -7.77
CA VAL A 41 -2.55 -5.05 -9.18
C VAL A 41 -1.12 -5.48 -9.54
N ASP A 42 -0.11 -4.77 -9.06
CA ASP A 42 1.30 -5.12 -9.26
C ASP A 42 1.63 -6.47 -8.61
N ILE A 43 1.16 -6.73 -7.38
CA ILE A 43 1.31 -8.04 -6.73
C ILE A 43 0.67 -9.14 -7.59
N ALA A 44 -0.54 -8.94 -8.10
CA ALA A 44 -1.21 -9.90 -8.97
C ALA A 44 -0.43 -10.13 -10.28
N ALA A 45 0.13 -9.07 -10.87
CA ALA A 45 0.95 -9.15 -12.07
C ALA A 45 2.26 -9.93 -11.82
N ILE A 46 2.93 -9.67 -10.70
CA ILE A 46 4.15 -10.38 -10.30
C ILE A 46 3.86 -11.86 -10.01
N ARG A 47 2.74 -12.18 -9.34
CA ARG A 47 2.26 -13.56 -9.15
C ARG A 47 2.09 -14.29 -10.48
N SER A 48 1.45 -13.65 -11.44
CA SER A 48 1.26 -14.21 -12.79
C SER A 48 2.60 -14.38 -13.54
N ALA A 49 3.56 -13.46 -13.35
CA ALA A 49 4.89 -13.59 -13.93
C ALA A 49 5.69 -14.75 -13.30
N MET A 50 5.60 -14.92 -11.98
CA MET A 50 6.23 -16.01 -11.24
C MET A 50 5.77 -17.38 -11.75
N GLU A 51 4.46 -17.54 -11.96
CA GLU A 51 3.87 -18.77 -12.52
C GLU A 51 4.43 -19.08 -13.91
N ARG A 52 4.50 -18.09 -14.81
CA ARG A 52 5.04 -18.27 -16.17
C ARG A 52 6.51 -18.67 -16.19
N LEU A 53 7.26 -18.32 -15.15
CA LEU A 53 8.68 -18.69 -14.98
C LEU A 53 8.85 -20.03 -14.26
N GLY A 54 7.76 -20.73 -13.89
CA GLY A 54 7.79 -22.00 -13.19
C GLY A 54 8.05 -21.90 -11.69
N GLY A 55 7.92 -20.69 -11.11
CA GLY A 55 7.98 -20.48 -9.66
C GLY A 55 6.61 -20.55 -9.00
N GLU A 56 6.60 -20.52 -7.67
CA GLU A 56 5.37 -20.57 -6.87
C GLU A 56 4.80 -19.15 -6.64
N PRO A 57 3.60 -18.81 -7.18
CA PRO A 57 3.03 -17.47 -7.03
C PRO A 57 2.74 -17.09 -5.58
N LYS A 58 2.53 -18.09 -4.71
CA LYS A 58 2.27 -17.88 -3.27
C LYS A 58 3.47 -17.30 -2.52
N ASP A 59 4.67 -17.31 -3.10
CA ASP A 59 5.83 -16.66 -2.50
C ASP A 59 5.80 -15.14 -2.66
N ILE A 60 4.93 -14.61 -3.52
CA ILE A 60 4.74 -13.18 -3.73
C ILE A 60 3.67 -12.67 -2.76
N ASN A 61 4.14 -12.31 -1.56
CA ASN A 61 3.35 -11.77 -0.47
C ASN A 61 4.09 -10.67 0.29
N PRO A 62 3.38 -9.71 0.93
CA PRO A 62 4.01 -8.74 1.81
C PRO A 62 4.78 -9.42 2.95
N PHE A 63 6.06 -9.08 3.10
CA PHE A 63 6.92 -9.65 4.15
C PHE A 63 6.70 -9.01 5.53
N ILE A 64 6.28 -7.74 5.54
CA ILE A 64 5.92 -6.98 6.74
C ILE A 64 4.43 -6.63 6.70
N PRO A 65 3.80 -6.36 7.86
CA PRO A 65 2.40 -5.95 7.92
C PRO A 65 2.10 -4.76 7.00
N ALA A 66 0.97 -4.84 6.30
CA ALA A 66 0.47 -3.78 5.44
C ALA A 66 -0.98 -3.44 5.84
N ASP A 67 -1.21 -2.19 6.20
CA ASP A 67 -2.54 -1.64 6.48
C ASP A 67 -3.01 -0.85 5.27
N LEU A 68 -4.25 -1.05 4.82
CA LEU A 68 -4.85 -0.26 3.73
C LEU A 68 -6.13 0.42 4.21
N VAL A 69 -6.19 1.74 4.04
CA VAL A 69 -7.35 2.56 4.40
C VAL A 69 -8.03 3.07 3.14
N ILE A 70 -9.35 3.04 3.10
CA ILE A 70 -10.16 3.63 2.04
C ILE A 70 -10.67 4.99 2.54
N ASP A 71 -10.11 6.06 1.99
CA ASP A 71 -10.40 7.43 2.41
C ASP A 71 -10.37 8.46 1.26
N HIS A 72 -9.82 8.11 0.09
CA HIS A 72 -9.75 8.99 -1.10
C HIS A 72 -10.91 8.78 -2.08
N SER A 73 -11.94 8.04 -1.67
CA SER A 73 -13.05 7.61 -2.52
C SER A 73 -14.27 8.52 -2.49
N VAL A 74 -14.56 9.10 -1.31
CA VAL A 74 -15.79 9.86 -1.05
C VAL A 74 -15.65 11.25 -1.64
N GLN A 75 -16.67 11.67 -2.37
CA GLN A 75 -16.77 13.01 -2.94
C GLN A 75 -17.93 13.76 -2.29
N THR A 76 -17.83 15.09 -2.25
CA THR A 76 -18.92 15.94 -1.74
C THR A 76 -19.90 16.24 -2.86
N ASP A 77 -20.71 15.25 -3.25
CA ASP A 77 -21.75 15.40 -4.28
C ASP A 77 -22.96 16.21 -3.77
N CYS A 78 -23.31 16.04 -2.50
CA CYS A 78 -24.34 16.80 -1.80
C CYS A 78 -23.75 17.45 -0.54
N TYR A 79 -24.26 18.62 -0.16
CA TYR A 79 -23.91 19.34 1.07
C TYR A 79 -25.12 20.08 1.67
N GLY A 80 -25.05 20.47 2.94
CA GLY A 80 -26.07 21.31 3.58
C GLY A 80 -27.41 20.64 3.93
N SER A 81 -27.48 19.31 3.95
CA SER A 81 -28.68 18.54 4.29
C SER A 81 -28.38 17.46 5.33
N SER A 82 -29.38 17.07 6.12
CA SER A 82 -29.25 15.96 7.09
C SER A 82 -29.02 14.60 6.41
N LYS A 83 -29.27 14.48 5.10
CA LYS A 83 -29.09 13.24 4.33
C LYS A 83 -27.72 13.12 3.64
N VAL A 84 -26.84 14.13 3.77
CA VAL A 84 -25.59 14.24 3.02
C VAL A 84 -24.70 13.00 3.13
N ILE A 85 -24.48 12.49 4.34
CA ILE A 85 -23.61 11.33 4.59
C ILE A 85 -24.12 10.12 3.79
N SER A 86 -25.38 9.71 4.01
CA SER A 86 -25.98 8.57 3.33
C SER A 86 -26.01 8.68 1.80
N TYR A 87 -26.12 9.92 1.27
CA TYR A 87 -26.16 10.15 -0.16
C TYR A 87 -24.78 10.02 -0.80
N ASN A 88 -23.78 10.69 -0.22
CA ASN A 88 -22.41 10.69 -0.73
C ASN A 88 -21.77 9.29 -0.58
N GLU A 89 -21.98 8.60 0.54
CA GLU A 89 -21.51 7.21 0.73
C GLU A 89 -22.13 6.26 -0.29
N LYS A 90 -23.45 6.37 -0.55
CA LYS A 90 -24.10 5.53 -1.55
C LYS A 90 -23.53 5.75 -2.94
N LEU A 91 -23.26 6.99 -3.33
CA LEU A 91 -22.64 7.30 -4.62
C LEU A 91 -21.19 6.81 -4.68
N GLU A 92 -20.44 6.95 -3.60
CA GLU A 92 -19.07 6.48 -3.49
C GLU A 92 -18.98 4.95 -3.70
N PHE A 93 -19.81 4.16 -3.01
CA PHE A 93 -19.89 2.70 -3.22
C PHE A 93 -20.31 2.34 -4.64
N GLN A 94 -21.26 3.07 -5.23
CA GLN A 94 -21.70 2.81 -6.61
C GLN A 94 -20.59 3.06 -7.63
N ARG A 95 -19.82 4.14 -7.47
CA ARG A 95 -18.73 4.52 -8.39
C ARG A 95 -17.49 3.65 -8.24
N ASN A 96 -17.21 3.16 -7.03
CA ASN A 96 -15.96 2.48 -6.69
C ASN A 96 -16.14 0.97 -6.48
N ARG A 97 -17.26 0.39 -6.92
CA ARG A 97 -17.60 -1.01 -6.66
C ARG A 97 -16.50 -1.99 -7.05
N GLU A 98 -16.02 -1.97 -8.29
CA GLU A 98 -14.99 -2.90 -8.79
C GLU A 98 -13.70 -2.80 -7.98
N ARG A 99 -13.34 -1.57 -7.61
CA ARG A 99 -12.16 -1.28 -6.81
C ARG A 99 -12.25 -1.89 -5.41
N TYR A 100 -13.44 -1.84 -4.78
CA TYR A 100 -13.66 -2.47 -3.47
C TYR A 100 -13.71 -3.98 -3.55
N GLU A 101 -14.28 -4.53 -4.62
CA GLU A 101 -14.22 -5.97 -4.88
C GLU A 101 -12.77 -6.46 -5.02
N LEU A 102 -11.91 -5.72 -5.74
CA LEU A 102 -10.48 -6.02 -5.86
C LEU A 102 -9.75 -5.92 -4.51
N LEU A 103 -9.94 -4.83 -3.77
CA LEU A 103 -9.29 -4.63 -2.46
C LEU A 103 -9.76 -5.68 -1.44
N HIS A 104 -11.03 -6.07 -1.48
CA HIS A 104 -11.57 -7.13 -0.64
C HIS A 104 -10.98 -8.51 -1.00
N TRP A 105 -10.86 -8.81 -2.30
CA TRP A 105 -10.16 -10.02 -2.77
C TRP A 105 -8.73 -10.10 -2.23
N ALA A 106 -8.01 -8.98 -2.27
CA ALA A 106 -6.62 -8.91 -1.81
C ALA A 106 -6.42 -9.05 -0.29
N GLN A 107 -7.48 -8.90 0.52
CA GLN A 107 -7.42 -9.16 1.97
C GLN A 107 -7.40 -10.66 2.29
N SER A 108 -7.83 -11.52 1.35
CA SER A 108 -7.82 -12.97 1.54
C SER A 108 -6.49 -13.56 1.07
N PRO A 109 -5.89 -14.49 1.83
CA PRO A 109 -4.57 -15.07 1.53
C PRO A 109 -4.51 -15.84 0.20
#